data_AF-A0A970STQ8-F1
#
_entry.id   AF-A0A970STQ8-F1
#
_cell.length_a   1.000
_cell.length_b   1.000
_cell.length_c   1.000
_cell.angle_alpha   90.00
_cell.angle_beta   90.00
_cell.angle_gamma   90.00
#
_symmetry.space_group_name_H-M   'P 1'
#
loop_
_entity.id
_entity.type
_entity.pdbx_description
1 polymer ?
#
loop_
_entity_poly.entity_id
_entity_poly.type
_entity_poly.pdbx_seq_one_letter_code
_entity_poly.pdbx_strand_id
1 'polypeptide(L)'
;MASSTVGTTSQAVQFDETDARNLLVVTTDQNSPQGFVIVRADPAKARILTLAVPRDTVVDYGTREVRLHELTAEYGIPVARDSISKLFNVRIDNFIEITYDNIEKMVNYFESGIIMQLNEDLDHHDESLSISIDGGLRTLTASQVVKVLRYPSWRGGRKQRADIQAQLTSALINQYMRSLRKDRADDDFSYLVNLAKKTDILVSHYISAKTGLDYLAERNDGSISSSVSLPGEYKGSGDAIRYYAADDVKKTLKAMMGW
;
A
#
# COMPACT_ATOMS: atom_id res chain seq x y z
N MET A 1 -5.24 -60.30 5.48
CA MET A 1 -4.24 -59.23 5.64
C MET A 1 -4.85 -57.95 5.07
N ALA A 2 -5.57 -57.19 5.88
CA ALA A 2 -6.18 -55.93 5.45
C ALA A 2 -5.16 -54.81 5.69
N SER A 3 -4.76 -54.13 4.62
CA SER A 3 -3.89 -52.96 4.68
C SER A 3 -4.71 -51.76 5.09
N SER A 4 -4.42 -51.21 6.27
CA SER A 4 -5.00 -49.96 6.77
C SER A 4 -4.18 -48.79 6.23
N THR A 5 -4.72 -48.09 5.23
CA THR A 5 -4.24 -46.78 4.78
C THR A 5 -4.52 -45.74 5.87
N VAL A 6 -3.46 -45.28 6.53
CA VAL A 6 -3.50 -44.11 7.41
C VAL A 6 -3.65 -42.89 6.49
N GLY A 7 -4.85 -42.35 6.42
CA GLY A 7 -5.10 -41.05 5.81
C GLY A 7 -4.53 -39.96 6.71
N THR A 8 -3.38 -39.40 6.36
CA THR A 8 -2.83 -38.21 7.00
C THR A 8 -3.78 -37.05 6.72
N THR A 9 -4.65 -36.73 7.67
CA THR A 9 -5.49 -35.53 7.61
C THR A 9 -4.56 -34.34 7.79
N SER A 10 -4.20 -33.67 6.68
CA SER A 10 -3.60 -32.34 6.74
C SER A 10 -4.56 -31.44 7.50
N GLN A 11 -4.23 -31.08 8.75
CA GLN A 11 -4.95 -30.02 9.44
C GLN A 11 -4.77 -28.75 8.61
N ALA A 12 -5.86 -28.26 8.02
CA ALA A 12 -5.85 -26.98 7.33
C ALA A 12 -5.40 -25.91 8.34
N VAL A 13 -4.37 -25.14 7.97
CA VAL A 13 -3.91 -24.00 8.76
C VAL A 13 -5.12 -23.08 9.00
N GLN A 14 -5.44 -22.84 10.27
CA GLN A 14 -6.51 -21.96 10.68
C GLN A 14 -5.91 -20.62 11.09
N PHE A 15 -6.37 -19.55 10.46
CA PHE A 15 -5.94 -18.18 10.75
C PHE A 15 -7.00 -17.45 11.59
N ASP A 16 -6.55 -16.52 12.42
CA ASP A 16 -7.40 -15.61 13.17
C ASP A 16 -6.98 -14.13 13.01
N GLU A 17 -7.64 -13.21 13.71
CA GLU A 17 -7.37 -11.77 13.59
C GLU A 17 -5.95 -11.37 14.01
N THR A 18 -5.27 -12.19 14.83
CA THR A 18 -3.90 -11.96 15.28
C THR A 18 -2.86 -12.28 14.20
N ASP A 19 -3.25 -13.00 13.14
CA ASP A 19 -2.42 -13.24 11.96
C ASP A 19 -2.42 -12.08 10.98
N ALA A 20 -3.34 -11.12 11.14
CA ALA A 20 -3.37 -9.95 10.30
C ALA A 20 -2.12 -9.08 10.52
N ARG A 21 -1.60 -8.49 9.44
CA ARG A 21 -0.44 -7.59 9.47
C ARG A 21 -0.76 -6.30 8.76
N ASN A 22 -0.40 -5.17 9.38
CA ASN A 22 -0.57 -3.83 8.82
C ASN A 22 0.81 -3.23 8.52
N LEU A 23 1.12 -3.01 7.25
CA LEU A 23 2.35 -2.37 6.77
C LEU A 23 2.05 -0.95 6.29
N LEU A 24 2.77 0.05 6.82
CA LEU A 24 2.76 1.40 6.28
C LEU A 24 3.79 1.53 5.15
N VAL A 25 3.31 1.73 3.92
CA VAL A 25 4.13 2.06 2.76
C VAL A 25 4.14 3.58 2.59
N VAL A 26 5.34 4.17 2.64
CA VAL A 26 5.57 5.60 2.38
C VAL A 26 6.34 5.75 1.08
N THR A 27 5.76 6.42 0.11
CA THR A 27 6.44 6.71 -1.16
C THR A 27 7.03 8.12 -1.12
N THR A 28 8.26 8.27 -1.60
CA THR A 28 8.97 9.56 -1.62
C THR A 28 9.46 9.92 -3.01
N ASP A 29 9.46 11.20 -3.30
CA ASP A 29 10.00 11.76 -4.53
C ASP A 29 10.81 13.00 -4.17
N GLN A 30 12.04 13.09 -4.70
CA GLN A 30 12.99 14.17 -4.38
C GLN A 30 13.10 14.46 -2.87
N ASN A 31 13.18 13.40 -2.05
CA ASN A 31 13.21 13.45 -0.58
C ASN A 31 11.97 14.02 0.12
N SER A 32 10.87 14.27 -0.59
CA SER A 32 9.59 14.67 -0.01
C SER A 32 8.60 13.48 0.04
N PRO A 33 7.96 13.18 1.18
CA PRO A 33 6.90 12.18 1.26
C PRO A 33 5.70 12.53 0.37
N GLN A 34 5.38 11.67 -0.60
CA GLN A 34 4.33 11.88 -1.59
C GLN A 34 3.07 11.06 -1.31
N GLY A 35 3.21 9.83 -0.82
CA GLY A 35 2.10 8.90 -0.62
C GLY A 35 2.24 8.10 0.66
N PHE A 36 1.09 7.78 1.26
CA PHE A 36 0.97 6.95 2.45
C PHE A 36 -0.11 5.90 2.19
N VAL A 37 0.26 4.62 2.23
CA VAL A 37 -0.65 3.51 2.00
C VAL A 37 -0.51 2.53 3.16
N ILE A 38 -1.61 2.15 3.80
CA ILE A 38 -1.61 1.04 4.76
C ILE A 38 -2.03 -0.22 4.01
N VAL A 39 -1.15 -1.22 3.96
CA VAL A 39 -1.45 -2.55 3.44
C VAL A 39 -1.82 -3.46 4.61
N ARG A 40 -3.06 -3.94 4.62
CA ARG A 40 -3.54 -4.94 5.58
C ARG A 40 -3.63 -6.30 4.90
N ALA A 41 -2.76 -7.23 5.26
CA ALA A 41 -2.91 -8.64 4.91
C ALA A 41 -3.71 -9.35 6.01
N ASP A 42 -4.83 -9.97 5.65
CA ASP A 42 -5.75 -10.62 6.57
C ASP A 42 -6.05 -12.05 6.08
N PRO A 43 -5.22 -13.04 6.47
CA PRO A 43 -5.38 -14.42 6.02
C PRO A 43 -6.66 -15.07 6.58
N ALA A 44 -7.14 -14.65 7.76
CA ALA A 44 -8.40 -15.12 8.33
C ALA A 44 -9.62 -14.76 7.46
N LYS A 45 -9.58 -13.59 6.80
CA LYS A 45 -10.60 -13.15 5.85
C LYS A 45 -10.22 -13.42 4.39
N ALA A 46 -9.10 -14.11 4.15
CA ALA A 46 -8.55 -14.40 2.83
C ALA A 46 -8.55 -13.17 1.90
N ARG A 47 -8.09 -12.02 2.40
CA ARG A 47 -8.08 -10.75 1.64
C ARG A 47 -6.91 -9.86 2.00
N ILE A 48 -6.59 -8.95 1.09
CA ILE A 48 -5.67 -7.84 1.31
C ILE A 48 -6.39 -6.53 1.05
N LEU A 49 -6.15 -5.51 1.89
CA LEU A 49 -6.72 -4.17 1.70
C LEU A 49 -5.62 -3.13 1.68
N THR A 50 -5.68 -2.20 0.72
CA THR A 50 -4.77 -1.05 0.66
C THR A 50 -5.55 0.23 0.95
N LEU A 51 -5.25 0.91 2.06
CA LEU A 51 -5.89 2.16 2.44
C LEU A 51 -5.04 3.35 2.01
N ALA A 52 -5.58 4.21 1.14
CA ALA A 52 -4.96 5.48 0.81
C ALA A 52 -5.13 6.48 1.95
N VAL A 53 -4.01 6.97 2.50
CA VAL A 53 -3.99 8.08 3.46
C VAL A 53 -3.44 9.30 2.75
N PRO A 54 -4.26 10.33 2.47
CA PRO A 54 -3.77 11.55 1.83
C PRO A 54 -2.59 12.16 2.59
N ARG A 55 -1.55 12.59 1.87
CA ARG A 55 -0.35 13.20 2.47
C ARG A 55 -0.64 14.47 3.29
N ASP A 56 -1.77 15.11 3.02
CA ASP A 56 -2.27 16.31 3.69
C ASP A 56 -3.15 15.97 4.90
N THR A 57 -3.29 14.68 5.28
CA THR A 57 -4.07 14.24 6.45
C THR A 57 -3.56 14.93 7.70
N VAL A 58 -4.48 15.58 8.40
CA VAL A 58 -4.20 16.22 9.69
C VAL A 58 -4.10 15.15 10.76
N VAL A 59 -3.01 15.22 11.53
CA VAL A 59 -2.75 14.36 12.68
C VAL A 59 -2.31 15.21 13.87
N ASP A 60 -2.61 14.70 15.07
CA ASP A 60 -2.20 15.34 16.32
C ASP A 60 -0.73 15.03 16.63
N TYR A 61 0.04 16.09 16.90
CA TYR A 61 1.40 15.99 17.40
C TYR A 61 1.63 16.98 18.56
N GLY A 62 1.66 16.46 19.78
CA GLY A 62 1.69 17.27 20.99
C GLY A 62 0.42 18.10 21.12
N THR A 63 0.55 19.43 21.11
CA THR A 63 -0.59 20.37 21.20
C THR A 63 -0.94 21.00 19.84
N ARG A 64 -0.42 20.44 18.73
CA ARG A 64 -0.58 21.00 17.38
C ARG A 64 -1.15 19.98 16.43
N GLU A 65 -1.89 20.49 15.45
CA GLU A 65 -2.29 19.76 14.25
C GLU A 65 -1.25 20.01 13.14
N VAL A 66 -0.77 18.93 12.54
CA VAL A 66 0.23 18.97 11.46
C VAL A 66 -0.21 18.06 10.32
N ARG A 67 0.23 18.35 9.08
CA ARG A 67 -0.04 17.44 7.96
C ARG A 67 0.95 16.30 7.99
N LEU A 68 0.46 15.12 7.62
CA LEU A 68 1.22 13.88 7.72
C LEU A 68 2.59 13.93 7.01
N HIS A 69 2.65 14.52 5.81
CA HIS A 69 3.92 14.65 5.08
C HIS A 69 4.92 15.60 5.74
N GLU A 70 4.45 16.67 6.37
CA GLU A 70 5.30 17.62 7.10
C GLU A 70 5.86 16.95 8.34
N LEU A 71 5.00 16.28 9.12
CA LEU A 71 5.40 15.50 10.29
C LEU A 71 6.43 14.43 9.91
N THR A 72 6.21 13.74 8.80
CA THR A 72 7.13 12.70 8.32
C THR A 72 8.47 13.28 7.87
N ALA A 73 8.46 14.44 7.22
CA ALA A 73 9.69 15.11 6.79
C ALA A 73 10.50 15.62 7.99
N GLU A 74 9.84 16.12 9.03
CA GLU A 74 10.49 16.73 10.20
C GLU A 74 10.92 15.69 11.25
N TYR A 75 10.07 14.71 11.55
CA TYR A 75 10.27 13.76 12.67
C TYR A 75 10.46 12.30 12.24
N GLY A 76 10.31 12.02 10.94
CA GLY A 76 10.48 10.69 10.38
C GLY A 76 9.24 9.79 10.46
N ILE A 77 9.32 8.66 9.77
CA ILE A 77 8.21 7.72 9.59
C ILE A 77 7.72 7.08 10.89
N PRO A 78 8.56 6.73 11.89
CA PRO A 78 8.06 6.18 13.15
C PRO A 78 7.05 7.10 13.87
N VAL A 79 7.31 8.42 13.89
CA VAL A 79 6.40 9.40 14.50
C VAL A 79 5.10 9.55 13.69
N ALA A 80 5.21 9.55 12.36
CA ALA A 80 4.05 9.56 11.47
C ALA A 80 3.18 8.30 11.65
N ARG A 81 3.80 7.12 11.71
CA ARG A 81 3.14 5.82 11.97
C ARG A 81 2.37 5.85 13.29
N ASP A 82 2.98 6.34 14.36
CA ASP A 82 2.34 6.40 15.67
C ASP A 82 1.15 7.37 15.67
N SER A 83 1.25 8.47 14.92
CA SER A 83 0.17 9.45 14.76
C SER A 83 -1.00 8.89 13.95
N ILE A 84 -0.74 8.17 12.85
CA ILE A 84 -1.75 7.43 12.10
C ILE A 84 -2.41 6.35 12.97
N SER A 85 -1.61 5.61 13.74
CA SER A 85 -2.09 4.55 14.64
C SER A 85 -3.08 5.11 15.67
N LYS A 86 -2.79 6.29 16.24
CA LYS A 86 -3.69 7.01 17.16
C LYS A 86 -4.96 7.51 16.46
N LEU A 87 -4.83 8.10 15.27
CA LEU A 87 -5.95 8.64 14.50
C LEU A 87 -6.97 7.53 14.18
N PHE A 88 -6.49 6.36 13.75
CA PHE A 88 -7.34 5.25 13.34
C PHE A 88 -7.62 4.22 14.43
N ASN A 89 -6.94 4.31 15.58
CA ASN A 89 -6.96 3.30 16.64
C ASN A 89 -6.61 1.90 16.13
N VAL A 90 -5.53 1.80 15.35
CA VAL A 90 -5.03 0.56 14.77
C VAL A 90 -3.54 0.43 15.06
N ARG A 91 -3.06 -0.79 15.26
CA ARG A 91 -1.63 -1.10 15.27
C ARG A 91 -1.10 -1.18 13.84
N ILE A 92 -0.07 -0.40 13.53
CA ILE A 92 0.75 -0.59 12.33
C ILE A 92 2.02 -1.33 12.75
N ASP A 93 2.25 -2.53 12.19
CA ASP A 93 3.31 -3.43 12.61
C ASP A 93 4.68 -2.97 12.13
N ASN A 94 4.75 -2.52 10.89
CA ASN A 94 6.00 -2.14 10.23
C ASN A 94 5.79 -0.99 9.25
N PHE A 95 6.89 -0.43 8.78
CA PHE A 95 6.88 0.51 7.67
C PHE A 95 7.98 0.21 6.64
N ILE A 96 7.74 0.67 5.41
CA ILE A 96 8.73 0.72 4.34
C ILE A 96 8.64 2.08 3.63
N GLU A 97 9.77 2.76 3.50
CA GLU A 97 9.95 3.95 2.68
C GLU A 97 10.56 3.52 1.35
N ILE A 98 9.95 3.91 0.23
CA ILE A 98 10.48 3.64 -1.11
C ILE A 98 10.47 4.91 -1.96
N THR A 99 11.54 5.15 -2.71
CA THR A 99 11.61 6.29 -3.63
C THR A 99 10.91 5.94 -4.94
N TYR A 100 10.43 6.93 -5.69
CA TYR A 100 9.89 6.70 -7.03
C TYR A 100 10.89 6.00 -7.96
N ASP A 101 12.18 6.35 -7.89
CA ASP A 101 13.22 5.66 -8.66
C ASP A 101 13.37 4.18 -8.26
N ASN A 102 13.18 3.85 -6.98
CA ASN A 102 13.21 2.45 -6.52
C ASN A 102 11.89 1.73 -6.83
N ILE A 103 10.76 2.43 -6.96
CA ILE A 103 9.52 1.86 -7.52
C ILE A 103 9.73 1.46 -8.98
N GLU A 104 10.41 2.28 -9.78
CA GLU A 104 10.74 1.92 -11.16
C GLU A 104 11.59 0.64 -11.24
N LYS A 105 12.62 0.52 -10.39
CA LYS A 105 13.43 -0.71 -10.29
C LYS A 105 12.59 -1.91 -9.85
N MET A 106 11.70 -1.72 -8.88
CA MET A 106 10.79 -2.75 -8.40
C MET A 106 9.89 -3.27 -9.53
N VAL A 107 9.28 -2.37 -10.31
CA VAL A 107 8.41 -2.78 -11.43
C VAL A 107 9.21 -3.48 -12.52
N ASN A 108 10.43 -3.02 -12.82
CA ASN A 108 11.33 -3.70 -13.77
C ASN A 108 11.70 -5.11 -13.30
N TYR A 109 11.95 -5.31 -12.00
CA TYR A 109 12.23 -6.63 -11.42
C TYR A 109 11.06 -7.61 -11.58
N PHE A 110 9.83 -7.10 -11.58
CA PHE A 110 8.65 -7.92 -11.80
C PHE A 110 8.32 -8.13 -13.29
N GLU A 111 9.12 -7.59 -14.21
CA GLU A 111 9.21 -7.80 -15.68
C GLU A 111 7.97 -7.50 -16.55
N SER A 112 6.75 -7.59 -16.01
CA SER A 112 5.49 -7.50 -16.79
C SER A 112 4.79 -6.12 -16.73
N GLY A 113 5.39 -5.12 -16.10
CA GLY A 113 4.72 -3.83 -15.85
C GLY A 113 3.55 -3.97 -14.87
N ILE A 114 2.67 -2.95 -14.76
CA ILE A 114 1.49 -3.02 -13.89
C ILE A 114 0.23 -2.87 -14.73
N ILE A 115 -0.68 -3.84 -14.65
CA ILE A 115 -2.01 -3.73 -15.25
C ILE A 115 -2.91 -2.94 -14.31
N MET A 116 -3.45 -1.82 -14.78
CA MET A 116 -4.32 -0.94 -14.01
C MET A 116 -5.40 -0.30 -14.89
N GLN A 117 -6.60 -0.13 -14.31
CA GLN A 117 -7.66 0.68 -14.90
C GLN A 117 -7.38 2.17 -14.61
N LEU A 118 -7.23 2.97 -15.66
CA LEU A 118 -7.21 4.41 -15.59
C LEU A 118 -8.61 4.95 -15.91
N ASN A 119 -9.17 5.79 -15.04
CA ASN A 119 -10.54 6.32 -15.20
C ASN A 119 -10.62 7.59 -16.05
N GLU A 120 -9.47 8.09 -16.50
CA GLU A 120 -9.34 9.29 -17.33
C GLU A 120 -8.04 9.21 -18.15
N ASP A 121 -7.99 10.00 -19.22
CA ASP A 121 -6.77 10.20 -19.99
C ASP A 121 -5.80 11.06 -19.18
N LEU A 122 -4.53 10.66 -19.18
CA LEU A 122 -3.45 11.39 -18.53
C LEU A 122 -2.65 12.12 -19.60
N ASP A 123 -2.94 13.40 -19.73
CA ASP A 123 -2.22 14.31 -20.61
C ASP A 123 -1.64 15.46 -19.76
N HIS A 124 -0.32 15.57 -19.74
CA HIS A 124 0.40 16.65 -19.07
C HIS A 124 1.81 16.79 -19.65
N HIS A 125 2.15 18.01 -20.03
CA HIS A 125 3.44 18.34 -20.65
C HIS A 125 3.98 19.66 -20.07
N ASP A 126 5.04 19.54 -19.28
CA ASP A 126 5.88 20.66 -18.85
C ASP A 126 7.37 20.25 -18.83
N GLU A 127 8.24 21.12 -18.31
CA GLU A 127 9.69 20.86 -18.22
C GLU A 127 10.05 19.69 -17.28
N SER A 128 9.18 19.36 -16.33
CA SER A 128 9.41 18.38 -15.27
C SER A 128 8.74 17.03 -15.52
N LEU A 129 7.64 17.00 -16.28
CA LEU A 129 6.84 15.82 -16.56
C LEU A 129 6.21 15.89 -17.94
N SER A 130 6.43 14.83 -18.73
CA SER A 130 5.77 14.62 -20.01
C SER A 130 5.11 13.23 -20.01
N ILE A 131 3.79 13.21 -20.06
CA ILE A 131 2.94 12.01 -20.01
C ILE A 131 1.74 12.18 -20.95
N SER A 132 1.52 11.14 -21.76
CA SER A 132 0.33 10.97 -22.59
C SER A 132 -0.06 9.49 -22.51
N ILE A 133 -1.11 9.17 -21.76
CA ILE A 133 -1.64 7.82 -21.59
C ILE A 133 -3.16 7.89 -21.62
N ASP A 134 -3.77 7.28 -22.62
CA ASP A 134 -5.22 7.14 -22.69
C ASP A 134 -5.78 6.36 -21.49
N GLY A 135 -6.99 6.72 -21.07
CA GLY A 135 -7.77 6.00 -20.08
C GLY A 135 -8.12 4.58 -20.52
N GLY A 136 -8.69 3.79 -19.61
CA GLY A 136 -9.01 2.38 -19.83
C GLY A 136 -8.05 1.43 -19.09
N LEU A 137 -8.20 0.13 -19.38
CA LEU A 137 -7.29 -0.89 -18.88
C LEU A 137 -5.95 -0.79 -19.62
N ARG A 138 -4.87 -0.52 -18.87
CA ARG A 138 -3.52 -0.32 -19.43
C ARG A 138 -2.51 -1.20 -18.73
N THR A 139 -1.51 -1.66 -19.49
CA THR A 139 -0.27 -2.21 -18.95
C THR A 139 0.76 -1.09 -18.89
N LEU A 140 1.04 -0.60 -17.69
CA LEU A 140 1.98 0.49 -17.45
C LEU A 140 3.40 -0.06 -17.33
N THR A 141 4.32 0.47 -18.12
CA THR A 141 5.76 0.22 -17.92
C THR A 141 6.24 0.83 -16.60
N ALA A 142 7.42 0.42 -16.12
CA ALA A 142 8.00 0.95 -14.89
C ALA A 142 8.11 2.49 -14.90
N SER A 143 8.53 3.08 -16.01
CA SER A 143 8.61 4.54 -16.15
C SER A 143 7.22 5.20 -16.21
N GLN A 144 6.23 4.56 -16.86
CA GLN A 144 4.85 5.05 -16.85
C GLN A 144 4.24 5.01 -15.45
N VAL A 145 4.54 4.00 -14.63
CA VAL A 145 4.09 3.93 -13.23
C VAL A 145 4.59 5.16 -12.44
N VAL A 146 5.86 5.51 -12.58
CA VAL A 146 6.40 6.73 -11.92
C VAL A 146 5.72 8.00 -12.44
N LYS A 147 5.47 8.10 -13.75
CA LYS A 147 4.76 9.25 -14.32
C LYS A 147 3.31 9.36 -13.81
N VAL A 148 2.60 8.24 -13.67
CA VAL A 148 1.25 8.16 -13.08
C VAL A 148 1.27 8.64 -11.62
N LEU A 149 2.26 8.22 -10.83
CA LEU A 149 2.44 8.66 -9.44
C LEU A 149 2.79 10.16 -9.31
N ARG A 150 3.42 10.74 -10.33
CA ARG A 150 3.76 12.18 -10.43
C ARG A 150 2.64 13.03 -11.03
N TYR A 151 1.65 12.43 -11.69
CA TYR A 151 0.62 13.17 -12.42
C TYR A 151 -0.11 14.16 -11.49
N PRO A 152 -0.03 15.48 -11.78
CA PRO A 152 -0.55 16.51 -10.87
C PRO A 152 -2.05 16.80 -11.09
N SER A 153 -2.56 16.50 -12.27
CA SER A 153 -3.81 17.06 -12.80
C SER A 153 -4.99 16.08 -12.78
N TRP A 154 -4.97 15.11 -11.85
CA TRP A 154 -6.11 14.20 -11.64
C TRP A 154 -7.42 14.98 -11.46
N ARG A 155 -8.51 14.59 -12.13
CA ARG A 155 -9.82 15.29 -12.02
C ARG A 155 -10.36 15.31 -10.59
N GLY A 156 -10.17 14.22 -9.83
CA GLY A 156 -10.47 14.12 -8.40
C GLY A 156 -9.40 14.75 -7.49
N GLY A 157 -8.46 15.49 -8.08
CA GLY A 157 -7.43 16.25 -7.40
C GLY A 157 -6.54 15.43 -6.48
N ARG A 158 -6.13 16.03 -5.37
CA ARG A 158 -5.22 15.41 -4.40
C ARG A 158 -5.80 14.17 -3.72
N LYS A 159 -7.13 14.02 -3.67
CA LYS A 159 -7.78 12.81 -3.13
C LYS A 159 -7.52 11.63 -4.05
N GLN A 160 -7.86 11.78 -5.33
CA GLN A 160 -7.60 10.75 -6.33
C GLN A 160 -6.11 10.44 -6.46
N ARG A 161 -5.22 11.44 -6.37
CA ARG A 161 -3.77 11.20 -6.35
C ARG A 161 -3.34 10.28 -5.21
N ALA A 162 -3.94 10.40 -4.02
CA ALA A 162 -3.69 9.49 -2.91
C ALA A 162 -4.30 8.10 -3.19
N ASP A 163 -5.52 8.05 -3.73
CA ASP A 163 -6.19 6.79 -4.08
C ASP A 163 -5.40 5.97 -5.11
N ILE A 164 -4.80 6.62 -6.10
CA ILE A 164 -3.96 5.98 -7.13
C ILE A 164 -2.76 5.25 -6.52
N GLN A 165 -2.16 5.76 -5.42
CA GLN A 165 -1.07 5.07 -4.71
C GLN A 165 -1.55 3.72 -4.14
N ALA A 166 -2.72 3.71 -3.50
CA ALA A 166 -3.30 2.49 -2.94
C ALA A 166 -3.78 1.53 -4.04
N GLN A 167 -4.36 2.04 -5.12
CA GLN A 167 -4.76 1.25 -6.29
C GLN A 167 -3.54 0.60 -6.96
N LEU A 168 -2.43 1.33 -7.14
CA LEU A 168 -1.19 0.78 -7.72
C LEU A 168 -0.60 -0.30 -6.84
N THR A 169 -0.61 -0.08 -5.53
CA THR A 169 -0.17 -1.09 -4.55
C THR A 169 -1.05 -2.34 -4.61
N SER A 170 -2.37 -2.17 -4.72
CA SER A 170 -3.32 -3.28 -4.87
C SER A 170 -3.10 -4.04 -6.18
N ALA A 171 -2.87 -3.33 -7.29
CA ALA A 171 -2.59 -3.93 -8.59
C ALA A 171 -1.28 -4.75 -8.56
N LEU A 172 -0.22 -4.23 -7.93
CA LEU A 172 1.04 -4.95 -7.73
C LEU A 172 0.82 -6.26 -6.96
N ILE A 173 0.09 -6.21 -5.84
CA ILE A 173 -0.23 -7.40 -5.03
C ILE A 173 -1.02 -8.41 -5.86
N ASN A 174 -2.09 -7.95 -6.52
CA ASN A 174 -2.93 -8.79 -7.38
C ASN A 174 -2.16 -9.44 -8.52
N GLN A 175 -1.19 -8.74 -9.09
CA GLN A 175 -0.43 -9.26 -10.23
C GLN A 175 0.69 -10.22 -9.81
N TYR A 176 1.39 -9.92 -8.70
CA TYR A 176 2.66 -10.59 -8.40
C TYR A 176 2.65 -11.49 -7.16
N MET A 177 1.77 -11.24 -6.18
CA MET A 177 1.63 -12.09 -5.00
C MET A 177 0.78 -13.33 -5.34
N ARG A 178 1.31 -14.22 -6.18
CA ARG A 178 0.62 -15.37 -6.76
C ARG A 178 1.25 -16.67 -6.30
N SER A 179 0.45 -17.74 -6.27
CA SER A 179 0.93 -19.11 -5.99
C SER A 179 2.16 -19.51 -6.83
N LEU A 180 2.15 -19.17 -8.13
CA LEU A 180 3.25 -19.46 -9.05
C LEU A 180 4.59 -18.80 -8.68
N ARG A 181 4.56 -17.74 -7.85
CA ARG A 181 5.74 -16.99 -7.43
C ARG A 181 6.20 -17.36 -6.01
N LYS A 182 5.53 -18.29 -5.33
CA LYS A 182 5.82 -18.67 -3.94
C LYS A 182 7.28 -19.09 -3.73
N ASP A 183 7.87 -19.80 -4.68
CA ASP A 183 9.28 -20.24 -4.61
C ASP A 183 10.28 -19.08 -4.71
N ARG A 184 9.86 -17.91 -5.23
CA ARG A 184 10.67 -16.69 -5.24
C ARG A 184 10.36 -15.74 -4.09
N ALA A 185 9.47 -16.09 -3.17
CA ALA A 185 9.00 -15.17 -2.14
C ALA A 185 10.14 -14.68 -1.22
N ASP A 186 11.16 -15.50 -0.96
CA ASP A 186 12.32 -15.12 -0.14
C ASP A 186 13.25 -14.15 -0.89
N ASP A 187 13.44 -14.37 -2.19
CA ASP A 187 14.19 -13.49 -3.09
C ASP A 187 13.47 -12.16 -3.28
N ASP A 188 12.16 -12.21 -3.53
CA ASP A 188 11.29 -11.04 -3.66
C ASP A 188 11.34 -10.21 -2.37
N PHE A 189 11.21 -10.84 -1.20
CA PHE A 189 11.32 -10.17 0.10
C PHE A 189 12.67 -9.47 0.25
N SER A 190 13.75 -10.21 0.02
CA SER A 190 15.12 -9.68 0.15
C SER A 190 15.35 -8.51 -0.80
N TYR A 191 14.88 -8.62 -2.04
CA TYR A 191 14.98 -7.57 -3.04
C TYR A 191 14.20 -6.31 -2.64
N LEU A 192 12.96 -6.45 -2.19
CA LEU A 192 12.11 -5.34 -1.78
C LEU A 192 12.66 -4.60 -0.55
N VAL A 193 13.14 -5.33 0.46
CA VAL A 193 13.75 -4.73 1.65
C VAL A 193 15.05 -4.01 1.30
N ASN A 194 15.87 -4.55 0.39
CA ASN A 194 17.09 -3.89 -0.08
C ASN A 194 16.81 -2.66 -0.96
N LEU A 195 15.67 -2.63 -1.66
CA LEU A 195 15.20 -1.44 -2.39
C LEU A 195 14.61 -0.37 -1.48
N ALA A 196 14.24 -0.70 -0.24
CA ALA A 196 13.71 0.27 0.69
C ALA A 196 14.76 1.37 0.95
N LYS A 197 14.33 2.63 0.92
CA LYS A 197 15.13 3.75 1.41
C LYS A 197 15.33 3.65 2.92
N LYS A 198 14.27 3.25 3.64
CA LYS A 198 14.24 2.98 5.09
C LYS A 198 13.17 1.95 5.38
N THR A 199 13.38 1.09 6.36
CA THR A 199 12.36 0.14 6.84
C THR A 199 12.71 -0.35 8.23
N ASP A 200 11.71 -0.77 9.00
CA ASP A 200 11.87 -1.51 10.25
C ASP A 200 11.51 -3.02 10.10
N ILE A 201 11.32 -3.48 8.87
CA ILE A 201 11.02 -4.88 8.59
C ILE A 201 12.29 -5.71 8.79
N LEU A 202 12.16 -6.73 9.63
CA LEU A 202 13.20 -7.71 9.91
C LEU A 202 12.85 -9.04 9.25
N VAL A 203 13.85 -9.88 9.02
CA VAL A 203 13.66 -11.26 8.54
C VAL A 203 12.70 -12.04 9.45
N SER A 204 12.75 -11.82 10.77
CA SER A 204 11.82 -12.45 11.71
C SER A 204 10.36 -12.03 11.51
N HIS A 205 10.10 -10.77 11.14
CA HIS A 205 8.75 -10.30 10.80
C HIS A 205 8.24 -11.00 9.55
N TYR A 206 9.10 -11.14 8.53
CA TYR A 206 8.77 -11.89 7.31
C TYR A 206 8.47 -13.36 7.60
N ILE A 207 9.36 -14.07 8.31
CA ILE A 207 9.15 -15.47 8.69
C ILE A 207 7.83 -15.64 9.43
N SER A 208 7.51 -14.73 10.36
CA SER A 208 6.27 -14.78 11.14
C SER A 208 5.01 -14.51 10.31
N ALA A 209 5.13 -13.83 9.16
CA ALA A 209 4.02 -13.55 8.25
C ALA A 209 3.93 -14.53 7.07
N LYS A 210 5.02 -15.25 6.77
CA LYS A 210 5.20 -16.03 5.54
C LYS A 210 4.07 -17.03 5.29
N THR A 211 3.68 -17.81 6.31
CA THR A 211 2.59 -18.79 6.17
C THR A 211 1.25 -18.14 5.79
N GLY A 212 0.92 -16.98 6.36
CA GLY A 212 -0.28 -16.22 6.00
C GLY A 212 -0.19 -15.59 4.62
N LEU A 213 0.97 -15.07 4.25
CA LEU A 213 1.22 -14.52 2.92
C LEU A 213 1.14 -15.60 1.83
N ASP A 214 1.70 -16.77 2.07
CA ASP A 214 1.62 -17.93 1.17
C ASP A 214 0.17 -18.38 0.98
N TYR A 215 -0.60 -18.46 2.07
CA TYR A 215 -2.03 -18.78 2.03
C TYR A 215 -2.85 -17.79 1.17
N LEU A 216 -2.55 -16.50 1.28
CA LEU A 216 -3.16 -15.44 0.48
C LEU A 216 -2.74 -15.53 -0.98
N ALA A 217 -1.45 -15.78 -1.26
CA ALA A 217 -0.92 -15.93 -2.61
C ALA A 217 -1.52 -17.13 -3.35
N GLU A 218 -1.77 -18.24 -2.64
CA GLU A 218 -2.45 -19.43 -3.16
C GLU A 218 -3.89 -19.15 -3.60
N ARG A 219 -4.54 -18.13 -3.02
CA ARG A 219 -5.92 -17.71 -3.33
C ARG A 219 -6.01 -16.51 -4.26
N ASN A 220 -4.87 -15.92 -4.62
CA ASN A 220 -4.86 -14.75 -5.47
C ASN A 220 -5.02 -15.13 -6.95
N ASP A 221 -6.26 -15.06 -7.43
CA ASP A 221 -6.62 -15.18 -8.83
C ASP A 221 -6.43 -13.87 -9.63
N GLY A 222 -5.98 -12.81 -8.97
CA GLY A 222 -5.84 -11.46 -9.54
C GLY A 222 -6.72 -10.42 -8.86
N SER A 223 -7.44 -10.82 -7.81
CA SER A 223 -8.39 -9.97 -7.11
C SER A 223 -8.33 -10.04 -5.58
N ILE A 224 -7.29 -10.64 -4.99
CA ILE A 224 -7.15 -10.81 -3.53
C ILE A 224 -7.09 -9.47 -2.78
N SER A 225 -6.55 -8.45 -3.45
CA SER A 225 -6.35 -7.11 -2.92
C SER A 225 -7.36 -6.13 -3.51
N SER A 226 -7.90 -5.28 -2.65
CA SER A 226 -8.71 -4.12 -3.05
C SER A 226 -8.27 -2.85 -2.33
N SER A 227 -8.39 -1.72 -3.02
CA SER A 227 -8.03 -0.40 -2.48
C SER A 227 -9.23 0.31 -1.85
N VAL A 228 -8.98 1.03 -0.76
CA VAL A 228 -9.95 1.80 -0.01
C VAL A 228 -9.46 3.25 0.13
N SER A 229 -10.35 4.21 -0.07
CA SER A 229 -10.08 5.62 0.20
C SER A 229 -10.37 5.95 1.66
N LEU A 230 -9.49 6.71 2.32
CA LEU A 230 -9.78 7.24 3.64
C LEU A 230 -11.05 8.12 3.59
N PRO A 231 -12.07 7.88 4.44
CA PRO A 231 -13.21 8.79 4.56
C PRO A 231 -12.80 10.13 5.14
N GLY A 232 -13.32 11.22 4.58
CA GLY A 232 -12.93 12.58 4.95
C GLY A 232 -12.97 13.56 3.78
N GLU A 233 -12.53 14.78 4.05
CA GLU A 233 -12.64 15.90 3.12
C GLU A 233 -11.43 16.84 3.18
N TYR A 234 -11.15 17.47 2.05
CA TYR A 234 -10.17 18.55 1.99
C TYR A 234 -10.80 19.88 2.41
N LYS A 235 -10.09 20.65 3.24
CA LYS A 235 -10.46 22.02 3.62
C LYS A 235 -9.29 22.97 3.35
N GLY A 236 -9.62 24.21 2.96
CA GLY A 236 -8.65 25.23 2.57
C GLY A 236 -8.25 25.16 1.09
N SER A 237 -7.19 25.88 0.73
CA SER A 237 -6.69 25.99 -0.64
C SER A 237 -5.17 26.21 -0.67
N GLY A 238 -4.56 26.03 -1.85
CA GLY A 238 -3.12 26.25 -2.06
C GLY A 238 -2.26 25.45 -1.10
N ASP A 239 -1.33 26.13 -0.44
CA ASP A 239 -0.41 25.54 0.54
C ASP A 239 -1.04 25.34 1.92
N ALA A 240 -2.20 25.94 2.20
CA ALA A 240 -2.91 25.79 3.47
C ALA A 240 -3.92 24.63 3.47
N ILE A 241 -4.09 23.95 2.33
CA ILE A 241 -5.04 22.86 2.20
C ILE A 241 -4.66 21.69 3.11
N ARG A 242 -5.67 21.10 3.73
CA ARG A 242 -5.58 20.03 4.72
C ARG A 242 -6.65 18.98 4.44
N TYR A 243 -6.35 17.73 4.76
CA TYR A 243 -7.33 16.65 4.70
C TYR A 243 -7.74 16.27 6.13
N TYR A 244 -9.02 16.40 6.44
CA TYR A 244 -9.57 15.97 7.72
C TYR A 244 -10.26 14.61 7.51
N ALA A 245 -9.82 13.62 8.27
CA ALA A 245 -10.54 12.35 8.33
C ALA A 245 -11.95 12.58 8.87
N ALA A 246 -12.91 11.76 8.44
CA ALA A 246 -14.28 11.85 8.93
C ALA A 246 -14.34 11.65 10.47
N ASP A 247 -15.28 12.32 11.15
CA ASP A 247 -15.41 12.24 12.61
C ASP A 247 -15.60 10.80 13.12
N ASP A 248 -16.23 9.95 12.31
CA ASP A 248 -16.47 8.54 12.61
C ASP A 248 -15.42 7.58 12.02
N VAL A 249 -14.28 8.10 11.57
CA VAL A 249 -13.25 7.33 10.83
C VAL A 249 -12.88 6.02 11.52
N LYS A 250 -12.76 5.99 12.84
CA LYS A 250 -12.44 4.77 13.61
C LYS A 250 -13.50 3.69 13.41
N LYS A 251 -14.78 4.04 13.51
CA LYS A 251 -15.90 3.12 13.30
C LYS A 251 -15.96 2.66 11.84
N THR A 252 -15.75 3.60 10.92
CA THR A 252 -15.83 3.34 9.49
C THR A 252 -14.70 2.41 9.03
N LEU A 253 -13.46 2.66 9.47
CA LEU A 253 -12.32 1.79 9.16
C LEU A 253 -12.43 0.44 9.87
N LYS A 254 -13.02 0.37 11.07
CA LYS A 254 -13.36 -0.91 11.71
C LYS A 254 -14.22 -1.78 10.80
N ALA A 255 -15.29 -1.21 10.25
CA ALA A 255 -16.22 -1.90 9.37
C ALA A 255 -15.58 -2.29 8.02
N MET A 256 -14.81 -1.38 7.41
CA MET A 256 -14.18 -1.61 6.10
C MET A 256 -12.99 -2.58 6.19
N MET A 257 -12.05 -2.29 7.08
CA MET A 257 -10.76 -2.97 7.18
C MET A 257 -10.83 -4.23 8.05
N GLY A 258 -11.81 -4.31 8.96
CA GLY A 258 -11.87 -5.37 9.95
C GLY A 258 -10.80 -5.20 11.04
N TRP A 259 -10.61 -3.95 11.45
CA TRP A 259 -9.87 -3.56 12.66
C TRP A 259 -10.75 -3.67 13.91
#